data_AF-A0A397F7V3-F1
#
_entry.id   AF-A0A397F7V3-F1
#
_cell.length_a   1.000
_cell.length_b   1.000
_cell.length_c   1.000
_cell.angle_alpha   90.00
_cell.angle_beta   90.00
_cell.angle_gamma   90.00
#
_symmetry.space_group_name_H-M   'P 1'
#
loop_
_entity.id
_entity.type
_entity.pdbx_description
1 polymer ?
#
loop_
_entity_poly.entity_id
_entity_poly.type
_entity_poly.pdbx_seq_one_letter_code
_entity_poly.pdbx_strand_id
1 'polypeptide(L)'
;LLRFVRAQQRHGMMGRLWSCWRQQCYQRLEKRVETAEDAATYSEAERTRVVSEMLQLNDTTIQLAEQVATWKDACKEKDDAVRAWQQSCHEMDRAKAALQQQVEVLNQRMVEMDQARRDQDRLAQADTTQVLQQLAAAEDSNEGLRRQLRDGHDALLQVQQQLLKEREKLQRHSDDRRKAQHQLDLKHEVGTSLANHEVMALQQSLQAVQQTLATERAERRDAAARCKDYETRLADTVRAIHEHEADMDSQLRQTHDVALDMERRWKESEVKNAELVKLLQEKNNCVAALTSQVHTHRSVESHRVSALLEEVQANIQKTPPPPDVDYPRSSPSAVEIDDLNTHTASIHDDIKALQNRIMLRLQQSPVDAAAPLIPSSRISKPQDSAPKGKQRGGKLPTQKPPVSKPKPK
;
A
#
# COMPACT_ATOMS: atom_id res chain seq x y z
N LEU A 1 -64.65 52.38 137.47
CA LEU A 1 -65.13 53.28 136.40
C LEU A 1 -63.98 53.93 135.59
N LEU A 2 -63.22 54.90 136.11
CA LEU A 2 -62.18 55.63 135.34
C LEU A 2 -61.16 54.75 134.59
N ARG A 3 -60.71 53.62 135.16
CA ARG A 3 -59.79 52.67 134.48
C ARG A 3 -60.44 51.99 133.26
N PHE A 4 -61.75 51.71 133.31
CA PHE A 4 -62.50 51.08 132.22
C PHE A 4 -62.68 52.06 131.05
N VAL A 5 -63.05 53.31 131.34
CA VAL A 5 -63.15 54.38 130.32
C VAL A 5 -61.80 54.59 129.61
N ARG A 6 -60.68 54.63 130.35
CA ARG A 6 -59.33 54.71 129.75
C ARG A 6 -58.97 53.48 128.91
N ALA A 7 -59.38 52.28 129.31
CA ALA A 7 -59.17 51.07 128.53
C ALA A 7 -59.98 51.08 127.23
N GLN A 8 -61.26 51.47 127.28
CA GLN A 8 -62.15 51.58 126.13
C GLN A 8 -61.71 52.68 125.15
N GLN A 9 -61.25 53.84 125.66
CA GLN A 9 -60.64 54.89 124.84
C GLN A 9 -59.34 54.42 124.17
N ARG A 10 -58.47 53.67 124.87
CA ARG A 10 -57.28 53.04 124.27
C ARG A 10 -57.66 52.02 123.18
N HIS A 11 -58.69 51.20 123.42
CA HIS A 11 -59.14 50.20 122.44
C HIS A 11 -59.71 50.86 121.18
N GLY A 12 -60.46 51.95 121.32
CA GLY A 12 -60.98 52.75 120.18
C GLY A 12 -59.92 53.63 119.50
N MET A 13 -58.82 53.99 120.19
CA MET A 13 -57.64 54.59 119.56
C MET A 13 -56.89 53.53 118.74
N MET A 14 -56.57 52.38 119.33
CA MET A 14 -55.90 51.27 118.65
C MET A 14 -56.70 50.76 117.44
N GLY A 15 -58.03 50.68 117.54
CA GLY A 15 -58.90 50.34 116.41
C GLY A 15 -58.81 51.35 115.26
N ARG A 16 -58.73 52.66 115.55
CA ARG A 16 -58.55 53.70 114.53
C ARG A 16 -57.15 53.70 113.93
N LEU A 17 -56.11 53.49 114.74
CA LEU A 17 -54.73 53.32 114.26
C LEU A 17 -54.60 52.08 113.37
N TRP A 18 -55.23 50.96 113.75
CA TRP A 18 -55.29 49.73 112.96
C TRP A 18 -56.03 49.94 111.63
N SER A 19 -57.21 50.57 111.63
CA SER A 19 -57.93 50.89 110.39
C SER A 19 -57.16 51.85 109.49
N CYS A 20 -56.48 52.85 110.05
CA CYS A 20 -55.63 53.78 109.30
C CYS A 20 -54.41 53.08 108.68
N TRP A 21 -53.71 52.25 109.46
CA TRP A 21 -52.59 51.43 108.98
C TRP A 21 -53.05 50.46 107.89
N ARG A 22 -54.18 49.76 108.10
CA ARG A 22 -54.76 48.83 107.13
C ARG A 22 -55.15 49.53 105.84
N GLN A 23 -55.77 50.72 105.92
CA GLN A 23 -56.10 51.55 104.75
C GLN A 23 -54.84 52.00 104.00
N GLN A 24 -53.79 52.44 104.72
CA GLN A 24 -52.52 52.83 104.12
C GLN A 24 -51.81 51.63 103.47
N CYS A 25 -51.89 50.43 104.07
CA CYS A 25 -51.40 49.20 103.47
C CYS A 25 -52.16 48.82 102.20
N TYR A 26 -53.50 48.92 102.19
CA TYR A 26 -54.28 48.69 100.98
C TYR A 26 -53.94 49.68 99.87
N GLN A 27 -53.92 51.00 100.14
CA GLN A 27 -53.56 52.02 99.13
C GLN A 27 -52.13 51.84 98.58
N ARG A 28 -51.20 51.32 99.38
CA ARG A 28 -49.85 50.96 98.91
C ARG A 28 -49.82 49.66 98.10
N LEU A 29 -50.73 48.72 98.35
CA LEU A 29 -50.85 47.49 97.57
C LEU A 29 -51.57 47.77 96.24
N GLU A 30 -52.68 48.50 96.28
CA GLU A 30 -53.46 48.98 95.13
C GLU A 30 -52.55 49.69 94.11
N LYS A 31 -51.84 50.75 94.54
CA LYS A 31 -50.86 51.42 93.67
C LYS A 31 -49.75 50.52 93.13
N ARG A 32 -49.32 49.51 93.90
CA ARG A 32 -48.31 48.55 93.44
C ARG A 32 -48.88 47.58 92.41
N VAL A 33 -50.15 47.20 92.54
CA VAL A 33 -50.88 46.39 91.56
C VAL A 33 -51.09 47.21 90.29
N GLU A 34 -51.63 48.43 90.37
CA GLU A 34 -51.78 49.36 89.23
C GLU A 34 -50.45 49.51 88.46
N THR A 35 -49.35 49.86 89.13
CA THR A 35 -48.04 50.00 88.46
C THR A 35 -47.49 48.69 87.88
N ALA A 36 -47.91 47.53 88.41
CA ALA A 36 -47.51 46.23 87.87
C ALA A 36 -48.38 45.82 86.67
N GLU A 37 -49.66 46.20 86.65
CA GLU A 37 -50.57 46.02 85.52
C GLU A 37 -50.20 46.94 84.35
N ASP A 38 -49.86 48.21 84.62
CA ASP A 38 -49.30 49.14 83.62
C ASP A 38 -47.97 48.63 83.04
N ALA A 39 -47.07 48.13 83.89
CA ALA A 39 -45.80 47.56 83.45
C ALA A 39 -45.98 46.25 82.65
N ALA A 40 -46.97 45.42 83.02
CA ALA A 40 -47.28 44.18 82.31
C ALA A 40 -47.89 44.47 80.92
N THR A 41 -48.86 45.37 80.84
CA THR A 41 -49.49 45.77 79.57
C THR A 41 -48.51 46.48 78.64
N TYR A 42 -47.64 47.35 79.16
CA TYR A 42 -46.55 47.92 78.37
C TYR A 42 -45.57 46.84 77.87
N SER A 43 -45.17 45.89 78.73
CA SER A 43 -44.31 44.78 78.31
C SER A 43 -44.98 43.86 77.28
N GLU A 44 -46.31 43.74 77.27
CA GLU A 44 -47.05 42.94 76.29
C GLU A 44 -47.17 43.69 74.95
N ALA A 45 -47.40 45.00 74.98
CA ALA A 45 -47.37 45.86 73.79
C ALA A 45 -45.99 45.86 73.11
N GLU A 46 -44.89 45.99 73.87
CA GLU A 46 -43.54 45.92 73.30
C GLU A 46 -43.20 44.51 72.79
N ARG A 47 -43.65 43.43 73.47
CA ARG A 47 -43.47 42.06 72.95
C ARG A 47 -44.22 41.84 71.64
N THR A 48 -45.49 42.24 71.56
CA THR A 48 -46.28 42.09 70.33
C THR A 48 -45.73 42.92 69.17
N ARG A 49 -45.21 44.11 69.46
CA ARG A 49 -44.44 44.92 68.51
C ARG A 49 -43.16 44.21 68.03
N VAL A 50 -42.30 43.77 68.92
CA VAL A 50 -41.04 43.09 68.54
C VAL A 50 -41.30 41.81 67.76
N VAL A 51 -42.36 41.06 68.12
CA VAL A 51 -42.79 39.88 67.35
C VAL A 51 -43.26 40.26 65.94
N SER A 52 -44.00 41.36 65.76
CA SER A 52 -44.43 41.79 64.42
C SER A 52 -43.26 42.29 63.57
N GLU A 53 -42.32 43.03 64.15
CA GLU A 53 -41.07 43.45 63.48
C GLU A 53 -40.21 42.22 63.10
N MET A 54 -40.10 41.21 63.97
CA MET A 54 -39.38 39.96 63.64
C MET A 54 -40.07 39.14 62.54
N LEU A 55 -41.40 39.09 62.50
CA LEU A 55 -42.13 38.41 61.41
C LEU A 55 -41.89 39.11 60.07
N GLN A 56 -41.94 40.45 60.02
CA GLN A 56 -41.62 41.21 58.81
C GLN A 56 -40.17 41.02 58.35
N LEU A 57 -39.21 40.98 59.27
CA LEU A 57 -37.80 40.69 58.95
C LEU A 57 -37.60 39.26 58.45
N ASN A 58 -38.35 38.28 58.98
CA ASN A 58 -38.34 36.91 58.48
C ASN A 58 -38.95 36.81 57.07
N ASP A 59 -40.11 37.42 56.83
CA ASP A 59 -40.78 37.43 55.52
C ASP A 59 -39.89 38.08 54.44
N THR A 60 -39.26 39.22 54.75
CA THR A 60 -38.31 39.86 53.83
C THR A 60 -37.04 39.03 53.60
N THR A 61 -36.56 38.31 54.62
CA THR A 61 -35.42 37.37 54.48
C THR A 61 -35.79 36.19 53.57
N ILE A 62 -37.00 35.64 53.68
CA ILE A 62 -37.52 34.60 52.79
C ILE A 62 -37.61 35.12 51.34
N GLN A 63 -38.21 36.29 51.13
CA GLN A 63 -38.32 36.90 49.79
C GLN A 63 -36.95 37.17 49.15
N LEU A 64 -35.96 37.63 49.94
CA LEU A 64 -34.60 37.82 49.44
C LEU A 64 -33.91 36.49 49.13
N ALA A 65 -34.14 35.43 49.92
CA ALA A 65 -33.62 34.10 49.64
C ALA A 65 -34.21 33.49 48.36
N GLU A 66 -35.52 33.67 48.12
CA GLU A 66 -36.21 33.28 46.88
C GLU A 66 -35.67 34.05 45.66
N GLN A 67 -35.46 35.36 45.79
CA GLN A 67 -34.82 36.15 44.74
C GLN A 67 -33.40 35.65 44.45
N VAL A 68 -32.56 35.44 45.48
CA VAL A 68 -31.20 34.90 45.30
C VAL A 68 -31.21 33.51 44.64
N ALA A 69 -32.19 32.66 44.95
CA ALA A 69 -32.36 31.37 44.29
C ALA A 69 -32.68 31.53 42.79
N THR A 70 -33.68 32.37 42.44
CA THR A 70 -34.04 32.61 41.03
C THR A 70 -32.91 33.26 40.23
N TRP A 71 -32.17 34.22 40.79
CA TRP A 71 -30.97 34.77 40.18
C TRP A 71 -29.88 33.71 39.96
N LYS A 72 -29.66 32.82 40.95
CA LYS A 72 -28.66 31.75 40.85
C LYS A 72 -29.01 30.74 39.77
N ASP A 73 -30.28 30.40 39.59
CA ASP A 73 -30.71 29.48 38.55
C ASP A 73 -30.68 30.12 37.16
N ALA A 74 -31.06 31.40 37.05
CA ALA A 74 -30.87 32.18 35.82
C ALA A 74 -29.38 32.31 35.41
N CYS A 75 -28.46 32.47 36.37
CA CYS A 75 -27.02 32.44 36.09
C CYS A 75 -26.56 31.09 35.52
N LYS A 76 -26.99 29.97 36.12
CA LYS A 76 -26.68 28.62 35.59
C LYS A 76 -27.18 28.45 34.16
N GLU A 77 -28.41 28.86 33.86
CA GLU A 77 -28.98 28.76 32.51
C GLU A 77 -28.15 29.55 31.49
N LYS A 78 -27.66 30.73 31.87
CA LYS A 78 -26.76 31.54 31.03
C LYS A 78 -25.38 30.88 30.85
N ASP A 79 -24.80 30.32 31.91
CA ASP A 79 -23.53 29.59 31.84
C ASP A 79 -23.66 28.32 30.97
N ASP A 80 -24.77 27.59 31.07
CA ASP A 80 -25.10 26.44 30.24
C ASP A 80 -25.23 26.83 28.76
N ALA A 81 -25.96 27.91 28.47
CA ALA A 81 -26.07 28.46 27.13
C ALA A 81 -24.71 28.88 26.57
N VAL A 82 -23.87 29.58 27.36
CA VAL A 82 -22.51 29.98 26.95
C VAL A 82 -21.65 28.75 26.64
N ARG A 83 -21.72 27.70 27.45
CA ARG A 83 -21.01 26.43 27.19
C ARG A 83 -21.49 25.75 25.91
N ALA A 84 -22.79 25.71 25.64
CA ALA A 84 -23.34 25.17 24.40
C ALA A 84 -22.90 25.97 23.15
N TRP A 85 -22.93 27.31 23.23
CA TRP A 85 -22.40 28.18 22.18
C TRP A 85 -20.91 27.96 21.93
N GLN A 86 -20.11 27.86 22.98
CA GLN A 86 -18.69 27.54 22.87
C GLN A 86 -18.46 26.19 22.17
N GLN A 87 -19.18 25.14 22.56
CA GLN A 87 -19.08 23.82 21.92
C GLN A 87 -19.41 23.89 20.42
N SER A 88 -20.50 24.56 20.05
CA SER A 88 -20.89 24.78 18.66
C SER A 88 -19.81 25.53 17.86
N CYS A 89 -19.19 26.58 18.42
CA CYS A 89 -18.07 27.26 17.77
C CYS A 89 -16.87 26.32 17.53
N HIS A 90 -16.50 25.48 18.50
CA HIS A 90 -15.41 24.51 18.32
C HIS A 90 -15.74 23.45 17.26
N GLU A 91 -17.00 23.05 17.12
CA GLU A 91 -17.45 22.15 16.05
C GLU A 91 -17.38 22.82 14.67
N MET A 92 -17.80 24.09 14.56
CA MET A 92 -17.65 24.87 13.34
C MET A 92 -16.19 25.09 12.94
N ASP A 93 -15.30 25.36 13.91
CA ASP A 93 -13.86 25.52 13.65
C ASP A 93 -13.21 24.21 13.19
N ARG A 94 -13.61 23.05 13.76
CA ARG A 94 -13.19 21.73 13.27
C ARG A 94 -13.67 21.46 11.84
N ALA A 95 -14.94 21.76 11.55
CA ALA A 95 -15.51 21.60 10.21
C ALA A 95 -14.80 22.51 9.19
N LYS A 96 -14.50 23.75 9.57
CA LYS A 96 -13.74 24.71 8.77
C LYS A 96 -12.32 24.22 8.49
N ALA A 97 -11.61 23.72 9.50
CA ALA A 97 -10.26 23.16 9.33
C ALA A 97 -10.27 21.94 8.39
N ALA A 98 -11.26 21.05 8.52
CA ALA A 98 -11.42 19.90 7.63
C ALA A 98 -11.69 20.32 6.17
N LEU A 99 -12.53 21.34 5.95
CA LEU A 99 -12.79 21.89 4.61
C LEU A 99 -11.56 22.59 4.03
N GLN A 100 -10.79 23.33 4.84
CA GLN A 100 -9.53 23.94 4.41
C GLN A 100 -8.53 22.87 3.94
N GLN A 101 -8.36 21.80 4.72
CA GLN A 101 -7.51 20.66 4.34
C GLN A 101 -7.97 19.99 3.04
N GLN A 102 -9.28 19.81 2.83
CA GLN A 102 -9.82 19.27 1.59
C GLN A 102 -9.53 20.18 0.38
N VAL A 103 -9.66 21.50 0.55
CA VAL A 103 -9.32 22.49 -0.50
C VAL A 103 -7.83 22.46 -0.82
N GLU A 104 -6.95 22.33 0.18
CA GLU A 104 -5.50 22.20 -0.03
C GLU A 104 -5.14 20.94 -0.82
N VAL A 105 -5.72 19.78 -0.47
CA VAL A 105 -5.52 18.51 -1.20
C VAL A 105 -6.04 18.60 -2.63
N LEU A 106 -7.20 19.22 -2.86
CA LEU A 106 -7.73 19.42 -4.21
C LEU A 106 -6.85 20.37 -5.03
N ASN A 107 -6.32 21.44 -4.44
CA ASN A 107 -5.40 22.35 -5.11
C ASN A 107 -4.08 21.67 -5.48
N GLN A 108 -3.50 20.86 -4.59
CA GLN A 108 -2.30 20.06 -4.87
C GLN A 108 -2.56 19.12 -6.06
N ARG A 109 -3.66 18.37 -6.03
CA ARG A 109 -4.05 17.45 -7.12
C ARG A 109 -4.30 18.17 -8.45
N MET A 110 -4.86 19.38 -8.44
CA MET A 110 -4.98 20.19 -9.65
C MET A 110 -3.61 20.58 -10.22
N VAL A 111 -2.67 21.01 -9.37
CA VAL A 111 -1.30 21.36 -9.80
C VAL A 111 -0.57 20.14 -10.38
N GLU A 112 -0.72 18.97 -9.76
CA GLU A 112 -0.17 17.69 -10.27
C GLU A 112 -0.76 17.32 -11.64
N MET A 113 -2.09 17.40 -11.81
CA MET A 113 -2.74 17.14 -13.10
C MET A 113 -2.30 18.12 -14.19
N ASP A 114 -2.21 19.40 -13.85
CA ASP A 114 -1.74 20.47 -14.74
C ASP A 114 -0.29 20.24 -15.17
N GLN A 115 0.56 19.78 -14.25
CA GLN A 115 1.95 19.46 -14.55
C GLN A 115 2.06 18.21 -15.43
N ALA A 116 1.35 17.13 -15.09
CA ALA A 116 1.29 15.92 -15.91
C ALA A 116 0.80 16.20 -17.34
N ARG A 117 -0.17 17.11 -17.50
CA ARG A 117 -0.65 17.56 -18.81
C ARG A 117 0.43 18.31 -19.59
N ARG A 118 1.16 19.24 -18.96
CA ARG A 118 2.29 19.95 -19.59
C ARG A 118 3.40 18.98 -20.03
N ASP A 119 3.65 17.94 -19.25
CA ASP A 119 4.65 16.92 -19.59
C ASP A 119 4.17 15.99 -20.72
N GLN A 120 2.87 15.67 -20.76
CA GLN A 120 2.27 14.98 -21.91
C GLN A 120 2.34 15.82 -23.19
N ASP A 121 2.04 17.13 -23.13
CA ASP A 121 2.14 18.05 -24.26
C ASP A 121 3.59 18.16 -24.78
N ARG A 122 4.58 18.15 -23.87
CA ARG A 122 6.02 18.11 -24.22
C ARG A 122 6.40 16.82 -24.94
N LEU A 123 5.92 15.66 -24.48
CA LEU A 123 6.16 14.38 -25.14
C LEU A 123 5.52 14.33 -26.53
N ALA A 124 4.27 14.79 -26.68
CA ALA A 124 3.62 14.87 -27.98
C ALA A 124 4.35 15.82 -28.96
N GLN A 125 4.94 16.91 -28.46
CA GLN A 125 5.82 17.79 -29.26
C GLN A 125 7.13 17.10 -29.66
N ALA A 126 7.75 16.31 -28.77
CA ALA A 126 8.93 15.52 -29.10
C ALA A 126 8.61 14.46 -30.17
N ASP A 127 7.54 13.69 -30.00
CA ASP A 127 7.11 12.65 -30.95
C ASP A 127 6.79 13.24 -32.33
N THR A 128 6.04 14.35 -32.38
CA THR A 128 5.73 15.02 -33.66
C THR A 128 6.97 15.57 -34.36
N THR A 129 7.93 16.15 -33.63
CA THR A 129 9.20 16.59 -34.24
C THR A 129 10.05 15.42 -34.71
N GLN A 130 10.07 14.29 -34.00
CA GLN A 130 10.76 13.08 -34.42
C GLN A 130 10.14 12.48 -35.69
N VAL A 131 8.81 12.39 -35.77
CA VAL A 131 8.10 11.90 -36.97
C VAL A 131 8.38 12.80 -38.17
N LEU A 132 8.36 14.13 -38.00
CA LEU A 132 8.71 15.07 -39.07
C LEU A 132 10.16 14.91 -39.56
N GLN A 133 11.11 14.68 -38.65
CA GLN A 133 12.51 14.41 -39.02
C GLN A 133 12.67 13.09 -39.79
N GLN A 134 12.00 12.03 -39.36
CA GLN A 134 12.00 10.74 -40.06
C GLN A 134 11.36 10.84 -41.44
N LEU A 135 10.27 11.61 -41.56
CA LEU A 135 9.57 11.83 -42.83
C LEU A 135 10.43 12.64 -43.80
N ALA A 136 11.09 13.71 -43.35
CA ALA A 136 12.04 14.48 -44.16
C ALA A 136 13.22 13.61 -44.65
N ALA A 137 13.81 12.78 -43.78
CA ALA A 137 14.88 11.87 -44.16
C ALA A 137 14.42 10.81 -45.19
N ALA A 138 13.18 10.35 -45.09
CA ALA A 138 12.58 9.45 -46.08
C ALA A 138 12.27 10.16 -47.41
N GLU A 139 11.87 11.43 -47.39
CA GLU A 139 11.69 12.26 -48.59
C GLU A 139 13.01 12.51 -49.31
N ASP A 140 14.07 12.87 -48.59
CA ASP A 140 15.42 13.05 -49.15
C ASP A 140 15.95 11.76 -49.80
N SER A 141 15.75 10.61 -49.13
CA SER A 141 16.11 9.29 -49.67
C SER A 141 15.32 8.95 -50.93
N ASN A 142 14.00 9.18 -50.94
CA ASN A 142 13.16 8.98 -52.12
C ASN A 142 13.57 9.89 -53.28
N GLU A 143 13.88 11.16 -53.03
CA GLU A 143 14.34 12.06 -54.08
C GLU A 143 15.75 11.67 -54.60
N GLY A 144 16.61 11.14 -53.73
CA GLY A 144 17.86 10.47 -54.12
C GLY A 144 17.63 9.31 -55.09
N LEU A 145 16.72 8.39 -54.76
CA LEU A 145 16.35 7.26 -55.63
C LEU A 145 15.71 7.74 -56.96
N ARG A 146 14.85 8.76 -56.93
CA ARG A 146 14.28 9.37 -58.14
C ARG A 146 15.33 10.02 -59.05
N ARG A 147 16.39 10.62 -58.49
CA ARG A 147 17.53 11.11 -59.28
C ARG A 147 18.25 9.93 -59.94
N GLN A 148 18.67 8.93 -59.17
CA GLN A 148 19.32 7.72 -59.71
C GLN A 148 18.50 7.02 -60.82
N LEU A 149 17.17 6.98 -60.68
CA LEU A 149 16.28 6.37 -61.66
C LEU A 149 16.16 7.20 -62.96
N ARG A 150 16.22 8.53 -62.86
CA ARG A 150 16.34 9.44 -64.02
C ARG A 150 17.71 9.28 -64.70
N ASP A 151 18.80 9.33 -63.94
CA ASP A 151 20.17 9.17 -64.45
C ASP A 151 20.35 7.81 -65.16
N GLY A 152 19.79 6.73 -64.59
CA GLY A 152 19.78 5.40 -65.20
C GLY A 152 18.91 5.30 -66.46
N HIS A 153 17.80 6.04 -66.53
CA HIS A 153 16.96 6.12 -67.73
C HIS A 153 17.68 6.87 -68.86
N ASP A 154 18.33 7.99 -68.56
CA ASP A 154 19.12 8.76 -69.52
C ASP A 154 20.33 7.96 -70.03
N ALA A 155 21.01 7.22 -69.16
CA ALA A 155 22.07 6.29 -69.56
C ALA A 155 21.55 5.17 -70.49
N LEU A 156 20.37 4.60 -70.20
CA LEU A 156 19.71 3.62 -71.06
C LEU A 156 19.35 4.21 -72.44
N LEU A 157 18.83 5.44 -72.48
CA LEU A 157 18.57 6.17 -73.73
C LEU A 157 19.84 6.40 -74.54
N GLN A 158 20.94 6.80 -73.91
CA GLN A 158 22.24 6.95 -74.57
C GLN A 158 22.75 5.62 -75.15
N VAL A 159 22.66 4.54 -74.39
CA VAL A 159 23.03 3.18 -74.85
C VAL A 159 22.14 2.73 -76.01
N GLN A 160 20.82 2.99 -75.95
CA GLN A 160 19.89 2.67 -77.03
C GLN A 160 20.22 3.45 -78.32
N GLN A 161 20.48 4.76 -78.22
CA GLN A 161 20.91 5.57 -79.36
C GLN A 161 22.24 5.08 -79.95
N GLN A 162 23.19 4.67 -79.10
CA GLN A 162 24.46 4.12 -79.55
C GLN A 162 24.27 2.75 -80.25
N LEU A 163 23.42 1.88 -79.71
CA LEU A 163 23.03 0.61 -80.35
C LEU A 163 22.37 0.82 -81.72
N LEU A 164 21.53 1.84 -81.88
CA LEU A 164 20.96 2.19 -83.18
C LEU A 164 22.03 2.64 -84.18
N LYS A 165 22.98 3.49 -83.75
CA LYS A 165 24.13 3.93 -84.58
C LYS A 165 25.02 2.75 -84.98
N GLU A 166 25.33 1.84 -84.05
CA GLU A 166 26.11 0.63 -84.36
C GLU A 166 25.32 -0.34 -85.26
N ARG A 167 23.99 -0.47 -85.08
CA ARG A 167 23.14 -1.24 -85.99
C ARG A 167 23.14 -0.64 -87.40
N GLU A 168 23.07 0.68 -87.55
CA GLU A 168 23.23 1.33 -88.86
C GLU A 168 24.62 1.08 -89.47
N LYS A 169 25.70 1.18 -88.69
CA LYS A 169 27.07 0.86 -89.16
C LYS A 169 27.17 -0.60 -89.62
N LEU A 170 26.63 -1.54 -88.83
CA LEU A 170 26.57 -2.96 -89.19
C LEU A 170 25.71 -3.18 -90.44
N GLN A 171 24.61 -2.45 -90.59
CA GLN A 171 23.76 -2.55 -91.78
C GLN A 171 24.46 -2.00 -93.02
N ARG A 172 25.11 -0.83 -92.94
CA ARG A 172 26.01 -0.29 -93.98
C ARG A 172 27.11 -1.29 -94.33
N HIS A 173 27.81 -1.85 -93.34
CA HIS A 173 28.79 -2.91 -93.55
C HIS A 173 28.18 -4.19 -94.16
N SER A 174 26.92 -4.52 -93.88
CA SER A 174 26.23 -5.66 -94.49
C SER A 174 25.79 -5.38 -95.92
N ASP A 175 25.43 -4.15 -96.24
CA ASP A 175 25.07 -3.70 -97.59
C ASP A 175 26.33 -3.57 -98.46
N ASP A 176 27.44 -3.07 -97.89
CA ASP A 176 28.75 -3.06 -98.53
C ASP A 176 29.33 -4.47 -98.67
N ARG A 177 29.13 -5.35 -97.68
CA ARG A 177 29.41 -6.78 -97.83
C ARG A 177 28.53 -7.39 -98.92
N ARG A 178 27.25 -7.04 -99.04
CA ARG A 178 26.38 -7.52 -100.14
C ARG A 178 26.82 -6.99 -101.50
N LYS A 179 27.29 -5.75 -101.62
CA LYS A 179 27.91 -5.22 -102.86
C LYS A 179 29.20 -5.97 -103.20
N ALA A 180 30.07 -6.19 -102.21
CA ALA A 180 31.30 -6.96 -102.36
C ALA A 180 31.01 -8.44 -102.67
N GLN A 181 29.94 -9.01 -102.09
CA GLN A 181 29.45 -10.36 -102.38
C GLN A 181 28.94 -10.40 -103.82
N HIS A 182 28.14 -9.45 -104.29
CA HIS A 182 27.74 -9.38 -105.71
C HIS A 182 28.94 -9.23 -106.66
N GLN A 183 29.97 -8.48 -106.28
CA GLN A 183 31.24 -8.42 -107.02
C GLN A 183 32.05 -9.72 -106.94
N LEU A 184 31.86 -10.52 -105.90
CA LEU A 184 32.40 -11.88 -105.77
C LEU A 184 31.53 -12.92 -106.48
N ASP A 185 30.22 -12.70 -106.62
CA ASP A 185 29.28 -13.57 -107.34
C ASP A 185 29.50 -13.42 -108.86
N LEU A 186 29.69 -12.17 -109.33
CA LEU A 186 30.24 -11.85 -110.66
C LEU A 186 31.64 -12.44 -110.90
N LYS A 187 32.38 -12.81 -109.84
CA LYS A 187 33.65 -13.57 -109.93
C LYS A 187 33.46 -15.06 -109.67
N HIS A 188 32.36 -15.51 -109.07
CA HIS A 188 32.04 -16.92 -108.79
C HIS A 188 31.23 -17.56 -109.92
N GLU A 189 30.61 -16.79 -110.82
CA GLU A 189 30.28 -17.28 -112.18
C GLU A 189 31.53 -17.73 -112.94
N VAL A 190 32.71 -17.19 -112.60
CA VAL A 190 34.03 -17.66 -113.07
C VAL A 190 34.70 -18.64 -112.08
N GLY A 191 34.36 -18.55 -110.79
CA GLY A 191 34.95 -19.28 -109.68
C GLY A 191 34.13 -20.48 -109.16
N THR A 192 33.18 -21.01 -109.93
CA THR A 192 32.32 -22.15 -109.55
C THR A 192 32.99 -23.52 -109.78
N SER A 193 34.29 -23.55 -110.02
CA SER A 193 35.10 -24.78 -110.13
C SER A 193 35.91 -25.12 -108.87
N LEU A 194 35.96 -24.23 -107.86
CA LEU A 194 36.84 -24.38 -106.67
C LEU A 194 36.12 -24.66 -105.34
N ALA A 195 34.78 -24.60 -105.31
CA ALA A 195 33.99 -24.66 -104.07
C ALA A 195 33.80 -26.07 -103.45
N ASN A 196 34.40 -27.12 -104.01
CA ASN A 196 34.27 -28.50 -103.51
C ASN A 196 35.29 -28.90 -102.42
N HIS A 197 36.11 -27.97 -101.91
CA HIS A 197 37.05 -28.23 -100.81
C HIS A 197 36.67 -27.58 -99.46
N GLU A 198 35.88 -26.50 -99.47
CA GLU A 198 35.49 -25.79 -98.22
C GLU A 198 34.41 -26.52 -97.41
N VAL A 199 33.62 -27.39 -98.05
CA VAL A 199 32.54 -28.18 -97.43
C VAL A 199 33.05 -29.02 -96.24
N MET A 200 34.26 -29.58 -96.35
CA MET A 200 34.90 -30.37 -95.29
C MET A 200 35.36 -29.51 -94.10
N ALA A 201 35.78 -28.27 -94.33
CA ALA A 201 36.19 -27.35 -93.26
C ALA A 201 34.97 -26.81 -92.48
N LEU A 202 33.88 -26.53 -93.18
CA LEU A 202 32.61 -26.12 -92.56
C LEU A 202 31.99 -27.24 -91.69
N GLN A 203 32.16 -28.51 -92.06
CA GLN A 203 31.73 -29.64 -91.24
C GLN A 203 32.48 -29.73 -89.89
N GLN A 204 33.78 -29.46 -89.87
CA GLN A 204 34.56 -29.44 -88.62
C GLN A 204 34.18 -28.25 -87.72
N SER A 205 33.95 -27.07 -88.31
CA SER A 205 33.44 -25.87 -87.62
C SER A 205 32.07 -26.12 -86.97
N LEU A 206 31.14 -26.74 -87.71
CA LEU A 206 29.82 -27.10 -87.22
C LEU A 206 29.89 -28.05 -86.01
N GLN A 207 30.80 -29.02 -86.04
CA GLN A 207 30.99 -29.97 -84.94
C GLN A 207 31.54 -29.28 -83.68
N ALA A 208 32.45 -28.31 -83.82
CA ALA A 208 32.94 -27.51 -82.70
C ALA A 208 31.84 -26.66 -82.05
N VAL A 209 30.97 -26.02 -82.85
CA VAL A 209 29.81 -25.25 -82.34
C VAL A 209 28.78 -26.14 -81.66
N GLN A 210 28.59 -27.38 -82.13
CA GLN A 210 27.73 -28.36 -81.46
C GLN A 210 28.31 -28.79 -80.10
N GLN A 211 29.63 -28.92 -79.98
CA GLN A 211 30.30 -29.23 -78.72
C GLN A 211 30.20 -28.08 -77.71
N THR A 212 30.44 -26.83 -78.12
CA THR A 212 30.28 -25.67 -77.21
C THR A 212 28.82 -25.44 -76.81
N LEU A 213 27.86 -25.69 -77.70
CA LEU A 213 26.44 -25.68 -77.33
C LEU A 213 26.08 -26.80 -76.33
N ALA A 214 26.78 -27.94 -76.36
CA ALA A 214 26.58 -29.02 -75.41
C ALA A 214 27.15 -28.69 -74.02
N THR A 215 28.34 -28.07 -73.93
CA THR A 215 28.90 -27.61 -72.64
C THR A 215 28.04 -26.50 -72.03
N GLU A 216 27.64 -25.51 -72.83
CA GLU A 216 26.71 -24.44 -72.46
C GLU A 216 25.35 -24.96 -71.94
N ARG A 217 24.87 -26.11 -72.46
CA ARG A 217 23.67 -26.78 -71.96
C ARG A 217 23.91 -27.59 -70.69
N ALA A 218 25.10 -28.12 -70.47
CA ALA A 218 25.49 -28.76 -69.22
C ALA A 218 25.61 -27.71 -68.10
N GLU A 219 26.34 -26.62 -68.34
CA GLU A 219 26.55 -25.54 -67.38
C GLU A 219 25.23 -24.87 -66.94
N ARG A 220 24.26 -24.69 -67.86
CA ARG A 220 22.91 -24.22 -67.50
C ARG A 220 22.13 -25.22 -66.62
N ARG A 221 22.30 -26.53 -66.82
CA ARG A 221 21.69 -27.55 -65.95
C ARG A 221 22.32 -27.54 -64.57
N ASP A 222 23.64 -27.41 -64.49
CA ASP A 222 24.37 -27.33 -63.22
C ASP A 222 24.03 -26.03 -62.47
N ALA A 223 23.83 -24.92 -63.19
CA ALA A 223 23.34 -23.67 -62.61
C ALA A 223 21.91 -23.82 -62.06
N ALA A 224 21.00 -24.44 -62.83
CA ALA A 224 19.63 -24.72 -62.37
C ALA A 224 19.60 -25.67 -61.15
N ALA A 225 20.48 -26.67 -61.10
CA ALA A 225 20.64 -27.54 -59.94
C ALA A 225 21.08 -26.75 -58.70
N ARG A 226 22.08 -25.86 -58.82
CA ARG A 226 22.51 -24.99 -57.71
C ARG A 226 21.39 -24.05 -57.24
N CYS A 227 20.60 -23.47 -58.15
CA CYS A 227 19.45 -22.64 -57.76
C CYS A 227 18.43 -23.45 -56.95
N LYS A 228 18.08 -24.66 -57.40
CA LYS A 228 17.17 -25.57 -56.69
C LYS A 228 17.70 -25.98 -55.31
N ASP A 229 19.01 -26.19 -55.17
CA ASP A 229 19.64 -26.46 -53.88
C ASP A 229 19.55 -25.26 -52.93
N TYR A 230 19.70 -24.03 -53.44
CA TYR A 230 19.49 -22.82 -52.64
C TYR A 230 18.01 -22.63 -52.24
N GLU A 231 17.07 -22.84 -53.16
CA GLU A 231 15.62 -22.82 -52.86
C GLU A 231 15.25 -23.83 -51.78
N THR A 232 15.80 -25.05 -51.86
CA THR A 232 15.55 -26.11 -50.86
C THR A 232 16.11 -25.71 -49.49
N ARG A 233 17.34 -25.20 -49.42
CA ARG A 233 17.94 -24.71 -48.18
C ARG A 233 17.18 -23.53 -47.59
N LEU A 234 16.71 -22.61 -48.43
CA LEU A 234 15.87 -21.49 -47.99
C LEU A 234 14.57 -22.00 -47.38
N ALA A 235 13.87 -22.93 -48.05
CA ALA A 235 12.66 -23.56 -47.51
C ALA A 235 12.90 -24.29 -46.19
N ASP A 236 14.04 -24.97 -46.03
CA ASP A 236 14.42 -25.62 -44.77
C ASP A 236 14.73 -24.60 -43.65
N THR A 237 15.45 -23.51 -43.94
CA THR A 237 15.68 -22.43 -42.96
C THR A 237 14.39 -21.73 -42.55
N VAL A 238 13.46 -21.50 -43.49
CA VAL A 238 12.14 -20.93 -43.21
C VAL A 238 11.34 -21.88 -42.32
N ARG A 239 11.38 -23.19 -42.57
CA ARG A 239 10.70 -24.18 -41.71
C ARG A 239 11.26 -24.18 -40.29
N ALA A 240 12.58 -24.18 -40.14
CA ALA A 240 13.24 -24.12 -38.83
C ALA A 240 12.92 -22.84 -38.05
N ILE A 241 12.74 -21.69 -38.73
CA ILE A 241 12.28 -20.45 -38.11
C ILE A 241 10.85 -20.60 -37.60
N HIS A 242 9.92 -21.11 -38.41
CA HIS A 242 8.52 -21.32 -37.98
C HIS A 242 8.41 -22.32 -36.81
N GLU A 243 9.22 -23.38 -36.81
CA GLU A 243 9.29 -24.35 -35.70
C GLU A 243 9.78 -23.67 -34.41
N HIS A 244 10.85 -22.88 -34.49
CA HIS A 244 11.37 -22.12 -33.34
C HIS A 244 10.40 -21.04 -32.84
N GLU A 245 9.69 -20.34 -33.74
CA GLU A 245 8.65 -19.37 -33.39
C GLU A 245 7.47 -20.05 -32.68
N ALA A 246 7.03 -21.22 -33.16
CA ALA A 246 5.97 -22.00 -32.52
C ALA A 246 6.38 -22.52 -31.12
N ASP A 247 7.63 -22.93 -30.94
CA ASP A 247 8.17 -23.33 -29.63
C ASP A 247 8.25 -22.14 -28.67
N MET A 248 8.68 -20.96 -29.14
CA MET A 248 8.69 -19.72 -28.35
C MET A 248 7.28 -19.30 -27.94
N ASP A 249 6.31 -19.35 -28.85
CA ASP A 249 4.89 -19.09 -28.57
C ASP A 249 4.33 -20.05 -27.51
N SER A 250 4.71 -21.33 -27.56
CA SER A 250 4.34 -22.34 -26.56
C SER A 250 4.92 -22.02 -25.18
N GLN A 251 6.19 -21.60 -25.11
CA GLN A 251 6.83 -21.17 -23.87
C GLN A 251 6.20 -19.88 -23.30
N LEU A 252 5.86 -18.90 -24.15
CA LEU A 252 5.16 -17.68 -23.74
C LEU A 252 3.76 -17.98 -23.18
N ARG A 253 3.01 -18.91 -23.78
CA ARG A 253 1.72 -19.36 -23.22
C ARG A 253 1.90 -20.06 -21.87
N GLN A 254 2.83 -21.01 -21.77
CA GLN A 254 3.12 -21.72 -20.50
C GLN A 254 3.52 -20.76 -19.37
N THR A 255 4.38 -19.77 -19.66
CA THR A 255 4.78 -18.76 -18.66
C THR A 255 3.64 -17.82 -18.27
N HIS A 256 2.76 -17.47 -19.22
CA HIS A 256 1.54 -16.70 -18.93
C HIS A 256 0.56 -17.48 -18.05
N ASP A 257 0.30 -18.75 -18.37
CA ASP A 257 -0.58 -19.62 -17.59
C ASP A 257 -0.06 -19.81 -16.16
N VAL A 258 1.26 -20.02 -15.99
CA VAL A 258 1.91 -20.10 -14.67
C VAL A 258 1.77 -18.78 -13.90
N ALA A 259 1.88 -17.62 -14.57
CA ALA A 259 1.70 -16.32 -13.93
C ALA A 259 0.24 -16.12 -13.44
N LEU A 260 -0.75 -16.50 -14.25
CA LEU A 260 -2.18 -16.45 -13.86
C LEU A 260 -2.48 -17.38 -12.67
N ASP A 261 -1.89 -18.58 -12.64
CA ASP A 261 -2.03 -19.51 -11.52
C ASP A 261 -1.32 -19.00 -10.25
N MET A 262 -0.17 -18.34 -10.37
CA MET A 262 0.49 -17.66 -9.25
C MET A 262 -0.35 -16.49 -8.72
N GLU A 263 -0.94 -15.67 -9.60
CA GLU A 263 -1.83 -14.57 -9.20
C GLU A 263 -3.09 -15.09 -8.48
N ARG A 264 -3.69 -16.19 -8.97
CA ARG A 264 -4.84 -16.83 -8.30
C ARG A 264 -4.47 -17.30 -6.89
N ARG A 265 -3.36 -18.01 -6.74
CA ARG A 265 -2.85 -18.49 -5.43
C ARG A 265 -2.52 -17.33 -4.49
N TRP A 266 -1.99 -16.22 -5.02
CA TRP A 266 -1.70 -15.02 -4.25
C TRP A 266 -3.00 -14.39 -3.73
N LYS A 267 -4.04 -14.22 -4.55
CA LYS A 267 -5.36 -13.72 -4.13
C LYS A 267 -6.03 -14.64 -3.09
N GLU A 268 -5.95 -15.96 -3.28
CA GLU A 268 -6.44 -16.91 -2.26
C GLU A 268 -5.69 -16.79 -0.92
N SER A 269 -4.39 -16.49 -0.95
CA SER A 269 -3.57 -16.24 0.24
C SER A 269 -3.92 -14.89 0.89
N GLU A 270 -4.15 -13.85 0.09
CA GLU A 270 -4.60 -12.53 0.54
C GLU A 270 -5.94 -12.61 1.29
N VAL A 271 -6.93 -13.34 0.74
CA VAL A 271 -8.23 -13.58 1.40
C VAL A 271 -8.04 -14.32 2.74
N LYS A 272 -7.25 -15.39 2.77
CA LYS A 272 -6.94 -16.14 4.02
C LYS A 272 -6.24 -15.25 5.05
N ASN A 273 -5.33 -14.37 4.63
CA ASN A 273 -4.66 -13.42 5.52
C ASN A 273 -5.63 -12.36 6.05
N ALA A 274 -6.57 -11.86 5.23
CA ALA A 274 -7.61 -10.93 5.67
C ALA A 274 -8.55 -11.58 6.71
N GLU A 275 -8.92 -12.85 6.52
CA GLU A 275 -9.68 -13.63 7.50
C GLU A 275 -8.90 -13.84 8.81
N LEU A 276 -7.60 -14.18 8.74
CA LEU A 276 -6.74 -14.30 9.91
C LEU A 276 -6.61 -12.98 10.68
N VAL A 277 -6.42 -11.84 9.99
CA VAL A 277 -6.38 -10.51 10.61
C VAL A 277 -7.72 -10.18 11.29
N LYS A 278 -8.86 -10.51 10.66
CA LYS A 278 -10.18 -10.33 11.27
C LYS A 278 -10.34 -11.18 12.53
N LEU A 279 -9.97 -12.46 12.49
CA LEU A 279 -10.02 -13.36 13.64
C LEU A 279 -9.08 -12.89 14.77
N LEU A 280 -7.89 -12.37 14.45
CA LEU A 280 -6.99 -11.76 15.42
C LEU A 280 -7.61 -10.51 16.07
N GLN A 281 -8.27 -9.65 15.29
CA GLN A 281 -8.99 -8.48 15.80
C GLN A 281 -10.12 -8.90 16.75
N GLU A 282 -10.93 -9.89 16.37
CA GLU A 282 -12.00 -10.46 17.20
C GLU A 282 -11.44 -11.05 18.51
N LYS A 283 -10.35 -11.82 18.44
CA LYS A 283 -9.69 -12.38 19.65
C LYS A 283 -9.09 -11.29 20.54
N ASN A 284 -8.44 -10.28 19.98
CA ASN A 284 -7.91 -9.14 20.73
C ASN A 284 -9.04 -8.37 21.44
N ASN A 285 -10.19 -8.19 20.79
CA ASN A 285 -11.37 -7.59 21.41
C ASN A 285 -11.90 -8.43 22.58
N CYS A 286 -11.98 -9.77 22.44
CA CYS A 286 -12.34 -10.66 23.54
C CYS A 286 -11.34 -10.59 24.70
N VAL A 287 -10.03 -10.56 24.41
CA VAL A 287 -8.98 -10.42 25.43
C VAL A 287 -9.07 -9.08 26.14
N ALA A 288 -9.33 -7.98 25.42
CA ALA A 288 -9.54 -6.66 26.02
C ALA A 288 -10.78 -6.63 26.93
N ALA A 289 -11.89 -7.25 26.51
CA ALA A 289 -13.11 -7.36 27.33
C ALA A 289 -12.87 -8.18 28.61
N LEU A 290 -12.20 -9.35 28.51
CA LEU A 290 -11.82 -10.16 29.66
C LEU A 290 -10.83 -9.43 30.58
N THR A 291 -9.87 -8.68 30.02
CA THR A 291 -8.90 -7.90 30.80
C THR A 291 -9.60 -6.77 31.57
N SER A 292 -10.59 -6.12 30.96
CA SER A 292 -11.45 -5.13 31.62
C SER A 292 -12.24 -5.76 32.77
N GLN A 293 -12.86 -6.93 32.56
CA GLN A 293 -13.56 -7.67 33.63
C GLN A 293 -12.61 -8.08 34.77
N VAL A 294 -11.41 -8.58 34.46
CA VAL A 294 -10.40 -8.90 35.48
C VAL A 294 -9.97 -7.64 36.24
N HIS A 295 -9.87 -6.50 35.57
CA HIS A 295 -9.54 -5.23 36.23
C HIS A 295 -10.67 -4.73 37.14
N THR A 296 -11.94 -4.84 36.74
CA THR A 296 -13.08 -4.49 37.61
C THR A 296 -13.19 -5.44 38.80
N HIS A 297 -13.04 -6.75 38.61
CA HIS A 297 -12.99 -7.72 39.70
C HIS A 297 -11.84 -7.44 40.68
N ARG A 298 -10.61 -7.23 40.19
CA ARG A 298 -9.46 -6.83 41.03
C ARG A 298 -9.69 -5.52 41.76
N SER A 299 -10.36 -4.55 41.13
CA SER A 299 -10.73 -3.29 41.78
C SER A 299 -11.70 -3.55 42.94
N VAL A 300 -12.78 -4.31 42.71
CA VAL A 300 -13.76 -4.67 43.76
C VAL A 300 -13.09 -5.45 44.91
N GLU A 301 -12.22 -6.40 44.60
CA GLU A 301 -11.46 -7.16 45.61
C GLU A 301 -10.50 -6.26 46.38
N SER A 302 -9.78 -5.35 45.71
CA SER A 302 -8.90 -4.37 46.34
C SER A 302 -9.66 -3.46 47.30
N HIS A 303 -10.82 -2.92 46.89
CA HIS A 303 -11.69 -2.14 47.77
C HIS A 303 -12.19 -2.95 48.98
N ARG A 304 -12.53 -4.24 48.79
CA ARG A 304 -12.93 -5.13 49.89
C ARG A 304 -11.77 -5.40 50.85
N VAL A 305 -10.56 -5.60 50.35
CA VAL A 305 -9.35 -5.78 51.17
C VAL A 305 -9.01 -4.50 51.94
N SER A 306 -9.08 -3.33 51.30
CA SER A 306 -8.89 -2.04 51.97
C SER A 306 -9.91 -1.82 53.08
N ALA A 307 -11.20 -2.10 52.83
CA ALA A 307 -12.25 -1.98 53.85
C ALA A 307 -12.03 -2.93 55.04
N LEU A 308 -11.61 -4.17 54.80
CA LEU A 308 -11.23 -5.12 55.86
C LEU A 308 -9.98 -4.67 56.63
N LEU A 309 -9.00 -4.06 55.96
CA LEU A 309 -7.82 -3.50 56.61
C LEU A 309 -8.17 -2.28 57.47
N GLU A 310 -9.03 -1.39 57.01
CA GLU A 310 -9.56 -0.26 57.79
C GLU A 310 -10.35 -0.76 59.01
N GLU A 311 -11.19 -1.79 58.86
CA GLU A 311 -11.93 -2.41 59.97
C GLU A 311 -11.00 -3.07 61.00
N VAL A 312 -9.99 -3.81 60.55
CA VAL A 312 -8.95 -4.41 61.41
C VAL A 312 -8.15 -3.31 62.11
N GLN A 313 -7.76 -2.24 61.42
CA GLN A 313 -7.01 -1.13 62.00
C GLN A 313 -7.85 -0.34 63.01
N ALA A 314 -9.15 -0.16 62.77
CA ALA A 314 -10.10 0.42 63.71
C ALA A 314 -10.34 -0.47 64.94
N ASN A 315 -10.32 -1.80 64.78
CA ASN A 315 -10.38 -2.75 65.90
C ASN A 315 -9.09 -2.75 66.71
N ILE A 316 -7.92 -2.71 66.07
CA ILE A 316 -6.62 -2.56 66.75
C ILE A 316 -6.57 -1.25 67.55
N GLN A 317 -7.06 -0.13 67.01
CA GLN A 317 -7.16 1.14 67.74
C GLN A 317 -8.14 1.10 68.94
N LYS A 318 -9.09 0.15 68.97
CA LYS A 318 -10.02 -0.06 70.11
C LYS A 318 -9.48 -0.97 71.21
N THR A 319 -8.38 -1.67 70.98
CA THR A 319 -7.71 -2.52 72.00
C THR A 319 -6.28 -2.06 72.23
N PRO A 320 -5.94 -1.45 73.39
CA PRO A 320 -4.56 -1.12 73.70
C PRO A 320 -3.74 -2.42 73.87
N PRO A 321 -2.50 -2.48 73.35
CA PRO A 321 -1.71 -3.70 73.40
C PRO A 321 -1.22 -3.98 74.83
N PRO A 322 -1.30 -5.23 75.33
CA PRO A 322 -0.47 -5.67 76.44
C PRO A 322 1.01 -5.78 75.98
N PRO A 323 1.98 -5.63 76.90
CA PRO A 323 3.40 -5.70 76.57
C PRO A 323 3.87 -7.14 76.31
N ASP A 324 4.97 -7.25 75.56
CA ASP A 324 5.91 -8.38 75.45
C ASP A 324 5.34 -9.79 75.62
N VAL A 325 5.08 -10.45 74.48
CA VAL A 325 5.12 -11.91 74.39
C VAL A 325 6.01 -12.32 73.22
N ASP A 326 7.23 -12.74 73.54
CA ASP A 326 8.12 -13.45 72.62
C ASP A 326 7.41 -14.73 72.15
N TYR A 327 6.98 -14.75 70.88
CA TYR A 327 6.54 -15.98 70.23
C TYR A 327 7.75 -16.67 69.58
N PRO A 328 8.03 -17.95 69.89
CA PRO A 328 9.15 -18.66 69.30
C PRO A 328 8.93 -18.83 67.80
N ARG A 329 9.82 -18.24 66.99
CA ARG A 329 9.78 -18.30 65.53
C ARG A 329 10.26 -19.65 64.98
N SER A 330 9.59 -20.73 65.37
CA SER A 330 9.72 -22.05 64.73
C SER A 330 8.86 -22.09 63.46
N SER A 331 9.33 -21.41 62.41
CA SER A 331 8.67 -21.41 61.09
C SER A 331 9.26 -22.50 60.19
N PRO A 332 8.49 -23.52 59.77
CA PRO A 332 8.94 -24.55 58.81
C PRO A 332 9.27 -23.99 57.42
N SER A 333 8.84 -22.76 57.14
CA SER A 333 8.93 -22.10 55.84
C SER A 333 10.36 -21.92 55.31
N ALA A 334 11.40 -21.99 56.14
CA ALA A 334 12.78 -21.85 55.66
C ALA A 334 13.18 -22.97 54.67
N VAL A 335 12.74 -24.22 54.94
CA VAL A 335 13.04 -25.36 54.06
C VAL A 335 12.20 -25.31 52.79
N GLU A 336 10.89 -25.04 52.91
CA GLU A 336 10.00 -24.92 51.75
C GLU A 336 10.38 -23.74 50.84
N ILE A 337 10.90 -22.64 51.40
CA ILE A 337 11.40 -21.50 50.62
C ILE A 337 12.71 -21.84 49.91
N ASP A 338 13.64 -22.57 50.54
CA ASP A 338 14.86 -23.02 49.85
C ASP A 338 14.58 -24.08 48.78
N ASP A 339 13.63 -24.99 48.99
CA ASP A 339 13.17 -25.93 47.96
C ASP A 339 12.49 -25.18 46.79
N LEU A 340 11.65 -24.19 47.07
CA LEU A 340 11.06 -23.29 46.05
C LEU A 340 12.12 -22.47 45.31
N ASN A 341 13.13 -21.95 46.00
CA ASN A 341 14.23 -21.21 45.40
C ASN A 341 15.08 -22.11 44.51
N THR A 342 15.35 -23.35 44.93
CA THR A 342 16.10 -24.35 44.17
C THR A 342 15.34 -24.77 42.91
N HIS A 343 14.04 -25.01 43.02
CA HIS A 343 13.16 -25.30 41.89
C HIS A 343 13.04 -24.10 40.92
N THR A 344 12.92 -22.88 41.45
CA THR A 344 12.88 -21.65 40.64
C THR A 344 14.20 -21.39 39.91
N ALA A 345 15.34 -21.66 40.57
CA ALA A 345 16.66 -21.60 39.93
C ALA A 345 16.78 -22.62 38.79
N SER A 346 16.34 -23.87 39.00
CA SER A 346 16.30 -24.89 37.94
C SER A 346 15.46 -24.45 36.74
N ILE A 347 14.25 -23.92 36.97
CA ILE A 347 13.39 -23.40 35.90
C ILE A 347 14.06 -22.23 35.17
N HIS A 348 14.73 -21.33 35.88
CA HIS A 348 15.43 -20.21 35.26
C HIS A 348 16.62 -20.65 34.40
N ASP A 349 17.34 -21.69 34.80
CA ASP A 349 18.43 -22.26 34.00
C ASP A 349 17.92 -23.08 32.81
N ASP A 350 16.81 -23.81 32.94
CA ASP A 350 16.12 -24.44 31.80
C ASP A 350 15.60 -23.40 30.79
N ILE A 351 15.04 -22.28 31.26
CA ILE A 351 14.61 -21.16 30.40
C ILE A 351 15.81 -20.55 29.68
N LYS A 352 16.95 -20.33 30.35
CA LYS A 352 18.19 -19.87 29.68
C LYS A 352 18.71 -20.89 28.66
N ALA A 353 18.67 -22.18 28.97
CA ALA A 353 19.08 -23.24 28.05
C ALA A 353 18.17 -23.28 26.81
N LEU A 354 16.85 -23.10 26.99
CA LEU A 354 15.87 -23.00 25.91
C LEU A 354 16.09 -21.74 25.06
N GLN A 355 16.31 -20.58 25.70
CA GLN A 355 16.62 -19.31 25.04
C GLN A 355 17.91 -19.43 24.22
N ASN A 356 18.98 -20.00 24.77
CA ASN A 356 20.23 -20.25 24.03
C ASN A 356 20.01 -21.21 22.85
N ARG A 357 19.21 -22.27 23.01
CA ARG A 357 18.88 -23.22 21.93
C ARG A 357 17.99 -22.63 20.84
N ILE A 358 17.15 -21.65 21.17
CA ILE A 358 16.34 -20.87 20.21
C ILE A 358 17.23 -19.83 19.52
N MET A 359 18.10 -19.14 20.26
CA MET A 359 19.06 -18.17 19.72
C MET A 359 20.03 -18.82 18.73
N LEU A 360 20.55 -20.02 19.04
CA LEU A 360 21.34 -20.83 18.12
C LEU A 360 20.57 -21.20 16.84
N ARG A 361 19.27 -21.53 16.96
CA ARG A 361 18.40 -21.80 15.80
C ARG A 361 18.04 -20.56 14.98
N LEU A 362 18.02 -19.37 15.60
CA LEU A 362 17.77 -18.09 14.92
C LEU A 362 19.04 -17.53 14.26
N GLN A 363 20.21 -17.76 14.84
CA GLN A 363 21.50 -17.45 14.22
C GLN A 363 21.82 -18.42 13.07
N GLN A 364 21.29 -19.64 13.12
CA GLN A 364 21.18 -20.54 11.96
C GLN A 364 20.06 -20.08 11.03
N SER A 365 20.24 -18.92 10.40
CA SER A 365 19.45 -18.49 9.24
C SER A 365 19.41 -19.62 8.19
N PRO A 366 18.27 -19.92 7.56
CA PRO A 366 18.11 -21.14 6.77
C PRO A 366 18.98 -21.14 5.52
N VAL A 367 20.08 -21.90 5.58
CA VAL A 367 20.71 -22.45 4.38
C VAL A 367 19.80 -23.57 3.87
N ASP A 368 19.27 -23.36 2.67
CA ASP A 368 18.63 -24.32 1.79
C ASP A 368 17.53 -25.23 2.39
N ALA A 369 16.28 -24.89 2.06
CA ALA A 369 15.20 -25.87 1.96
C ALA A 369 15.39 -26.79 0.73
N ALA A 370 16.55 -27.44 0.64
CA ALA A 370 16.83 -28.49 -0.34
C ALA A 370 16.44 -29.85 0.27
N ALA A 371 15.27 -30.36 -0.12
CA ALA A 371 14.87 -31.74 0.16
C ALA A 371 15.53 -32.70 -0.86
N PRO A 372 16.34 -33.70 -0.45
CA PRO A 372 17.04 -34.55 -1.40
C PRO A 372 16.53 -36.01 -1.45
N LEU A 373 16.63 -36.61 -2.64
CA LEU A 373 16.51 -38.06 -2.98
C LEU A 373 15.07 -38.63 -2.98
N ILE A 374 14.59 -39.27 -4.05
CA ILE A 374 15.15 -40.51 -4.63
C ILE A 374 15.36 -40.44 -6.16
N PRO A 375 16.50 -40.93 -6.69
CA PRO A 375 16.69 -41.18 -8.12
C PRO A 375 16.21 -42.59 -8.53
N SER A 376 15.66 -42.74 -9.73
CA SER A 376 15.46 -44.07 -10.34
C SER A 376 16.06 -44.12 -11.75
N SER A 377 16.82 -45.18 -12.00
CA SER A 377 17.75 -45.32 -13.12
C SER A 377 17.17 -46.10 -14.30
N ARG A 378 17.86 -45.97 -15.44
CA ARG A 378 17.67 -46.71 -16.70
C ARG A 378 17.33 -48.19 -16.51
N ILE A 379 16.39 -48.71 -17.31
CA ILE A 379 16.34 -50.11 -17.77
C ILE A 379 16.25 -50.12 -19.30
N SER A 380 16.86 -51.13 -19.94
CA SER A 380 17.04 -51.21 -21.40
C SER A 380 16.31 -52.39 -22.05
N LYS A 381 15.67 -52.17 -23.22
CA LYS A 381 15.40 -53.13 -24.35
C LYS A 381 14.53 -54.38 -24.04
N PRO A 382 13.83 -54.99 -25.04
CA PRO A 382 14.33 -55.68 -26.26
C PRO A 382 13.85 -55.05 -27.60
N GLN A 383 14.56 -55.21 -28.74
CA GLN A 383 14.36 -56.21 -29.84
C GLN A 383 12.91 -56.34 -30.36
N ASP A 384 12.63 -56.31 -31.66
CA ASP A 384 13.48 -56.38 -32.88
C ASP A 384 12.91 -55.45 -34.01
N SER A 385 13.40 -55.33 -35.26
CA SER A 385 14.25 -56.19 -36.10
C SER A 385 15.19 -55.39 -37.06
N ALA A 386 15.52 -55.94 -38.24
CA ALA A 386 16.27 -55.29 -39.33
C ALA A 386 15.66 -55.69 -40.70
N PRO A 387 16.03 -55.07 -41.86
CA PRO A 387 17.23 -55.56 -42.56
C PRO A 387 18.06 -54.54 -43.40
N LYS A 388 19.37 -54.84 -43.53
CA LYS A 388 20.28 -54.71 -44.71
C LYS A 388 20.26 -53.43 -45.58
N GLY A 389 21.39 -52.76 -45.89
CA GLY A 389 22.79 -53.00 -45.52
C GLY A 389 23.81 -52.37 -46.51
N LYS A 390 25.12 -52.62 -46.26
CA LYS A 390 26.34 -52.22 -47.04
C LYS A 390 26.74 -50.73 -46.95
N GLN A 391 27.87 -50.40 -46.29
CA GLN A 391 29.27 -50.38 -46.82
C GLN A 391 29.49 -49.29 -47.89
N ARG A 392 30.53 -48.44 -47.89
CA ARG A 392 31.80 -48.23 -47.15
C ARG A 392 31.93 -46.70 -46.90
N GLY A 393 32.78 -46.11 -46.07
CA GLY A 393 34.03 -46.47 -45.40
C GLY A 393 34.83 -45.17 -45.29
N GLY A 394 35.26 -44.76 -44.09
CA GLY A 394 35.75 -43.39 -43.85
C GLY A 394 37.26 -43.22 -43.94
N LYS A 395 37.72 -41.97 -43.74
CA LYS A 395 38.93 -41.61 -42.97
C LYS A 395 39.00 -40.10 -42.67
N LEU A 396 39.25 -39.77 -41.40
CA LEU A 396 39.80 -38.51 -40.88
C LEU A 396 41.34 -38.47 -41.09
N PRO A 397 42.09 -37.44 -40.63
CA PRO A 397 41.94 -35.98 -40.76
C PRO A 397 43.30 -35.29 -41.07
N THR A 398 43.39 -33.95 -41.10
CA THR A 398 44.54 -33.17 -40.52
C THR A 398 44.30 -31.65 -40.51
N GLN A 399 45.12 -30.90 -39.75
CA GLN A 399 44.96 -29.47 -39.41
C GLN A 399 45.93 -28.53 -40.18
N LYS A 400 45.46 -27.29 -40.49
CA LYS A 400 46.09 -25.92 -40.47
C LYS A 400 47.62 -25.71 -40.74
N PRO A 401 48.10 -24.47 -41.08
CA PRO A 401 47.60 -23.35 -41.94
C PRO A 401 48.75 -22.87 -42.91
N PRO A 402 49.26 -21.61 -43.02
CA PRO A 402 48.69 -20.23 -43.22
C PRO A 402 49.28 -19.43 -44.45
N VAL A 403 48.80 -18.17 -44.69
CA VAL A 403 49.35 -17.07 -45.58
C VAL A 403 49.33 -17.36 -47.11
N SER A 404 49.11 -16.46 -48.09
CA SER A 404 49.48 -15.04 -48.28
C SER A 404 48.60 -14.29 -49.34
N LYS A 405 48.68 -12.95 -49.39
CA LYS A 405 48.15 -12.09 -50.49
C LYS A 405 49.05 -12.14 -51.75
N PRO A 406 48.59 -11.62 -52.90
CA PRO A 406 49.15 -10.33 -53.35
C PRO A 406 48.11 -9.30 -53.89
N LYS A 407 48.62 -8.17 -54.39
CA LYS A 407 47.95 -6.88 -54.69
C LYS A 407 47.56 -6.75 -56.22
N PRO A 408 47.04 -5.61 -56.72
CA PRO A 408 46.11 -5.58 -57.87
C PRO A 408 46.77 -5.34 -59.24
N LYS A 409 45.92 -5.21 -60.26
CA LYS A 409 46.11 -4.34 -61.42
C LYS A 409 44.92 -3.37 -61.53
#